data_AF-A0A920AUP0-F1
#
_entry.id   AF-A0A920AUP0-F1
#
_cell.length_a   1.000
_cell.length_b   1.000
_cell.length_c   1.000
_cell.angle_alpha   90.00
_cell.angle_beta   90.00
_cell.angle_gamma   90.00
#
_symmetry.space_group_name_H-M   'P 1'
#
loop_
_entity.id
_entity.type
_entity.pdbx_description
1 polymer ?
#
loop_
_entity_poly.entity_id
_entity_poly.type
_entity_poly.pdbx_seq_one_letter_code
_entity_poly.pdbx_strand_id
1 'polypeptide(L)'
;MGNDFDNPFGIKLKNGSLRKMSSLLDSAIFPGNQGGPLEHVIAAKAVAFGEALSEDFLFYILQVKKNAKVMADEFIKRNYKIISGGTDNHMMLIDLRNKNITGKDAEAVLGKAEITVNKNMVPFDDKSPFVTSGIRIGTAAVTTRGLKEDDMLKIVDFIDKAIINNDNEVVLNEIASEVKAFMSHRPLFDS
;
A
#
# COMPACT_ATOMS: atom_id res chain seq x y z
N MET A 1 -22.84 -3.31 -4.80
CA MET A 1 -23.97 -3.35 -5.76
C MET A 1 -24.77 -2.08 -5.55
N GLY A 2 -25.07 -1.31 -6.60
CA GLY A 2 -25.86 -0.08 -6.47
C GLY A 2 -27.31 -0.40 -6.13
N ASN A 3 -28.12 -0.70 -7.15
CA ASN A 3 -29.48 -1.21 -6.97
C ASN A 3 -29.49 -2.74 -7.00
N ASP A 4 -30.37 -3.35 -6.21
CA ASP A 4 -30.57 -4.81 -6.22
C ASP A 4 -31.43 -5.25 -7.42
N PHE A 5 -31.13 -6.43 -7.97
CA PHE A 5 -31.73 -6.92 -9.21
C PHE A 5 -31.92 -8.44 -9.18
N ASP A 6 -32.74 -8.95 -10.10
CA ASP A 6 -32.97 -10.39 -10.23
C ASP A 6 -31.69 -11.07 -10.71
N ASN A 7 -31.32 -12.19 -10.08
CA ASN A 7 -30.07 -12.85 -10.44
C ASN A 7 -30.07 -13.30 -11.92
N PRO A 8 -28.95 -13.13 -12.65
CA PRO A 8 -28.87 -13.47 -14.06
C PRO A 8 -28.76 -14.99 -14.31
N PHE A 9 -28.68 -15.79 -13.25
CA PHE A 9 -28.43 -17.24 -13.31
C PHE A 9 -29.73 -18.07 -13.32
N GLY A 10 -30.90 -17.41 -13.28
CA GLY A 10 -32.19 -18.09 -13.27
C GLY A 10 -32.50 -18.84 -11.97
N ILE A 11 -31.77 -18.57 -10.88
CA ILE A 11 -31.97 -19.25 -9.59
C ILE A 11 -33.28 -18.74 -8.97
N LYS A 12 -34.19 -19.67 -8.68
CA LYS A 12 -35.54 -19.37 -8.19
C LYS A 12 -35.72 -19.73 -6.71
N LEU A 13 -36.61 -19.00 -6.06
CA LEU A 13 -37.23 -19.38 -4.79
C LEU A 13 -38.23 -20.52 -5.02
N LYS A 14 -38.68 -21.17 -3.94
CA LYS A 14 -39.67 -22.25 -4.00
C LYS A 14 -41.00 -21.83 -4.63
N ASN A 15 -41.35 -20.55 -4.55
CA ASN A 15 -42.55 -19.97 -5.19
C ASN A 15 -42.36 -19.65 -6.68
N GLY A 16 -41.22 -20.00 -7.29
CA GLY A 16 -40.92 -19.79 -8.70
C GLY A 16 -40.40 -18.39 -9.07
N SER A 17 -40.43 -17.42 -8.15
CA SER A 17 -39.84 -16.09 -8.37
C SER A 17 -38.30 -16.16 -8.36
N LEU A 18 -37.64 -15.25 -9.07
CA LEU A 18 -36.17 -15.19 -9.08
C LEU A 18 -35.66 -14.69 -7.73
N ARG A 19 -34.56 -15.30 -7.25
CA ARG A 19 -33.83 -14.75 -6.11
C ARG A 19 -33.18 -13.43 -6.52
N LYS A 20 -33.15 -12.47 -5.60
CA LYS A 20 -32.35 -11.26 -5.77
C LYS A 20 -30.87 -11.56 -5.70
N MET A 21 -30.05 -10.75 -6.37
CA MET A 21 -28.59 -10.87 -6.33
C MET A 21 -28.07 -10.68 -4.91
N SER A 22 -28.66 -9.77 -4.12
CA SER A 22 -28.38 -9.60 -2.68
C SER A 22 -28.51 -10.92 -1.91
N SER A 23 -29.65 -11.62 -2.08
CA SER A 23 -29.91 -12.90 -1.42
C SER A 23 -28.87 -13.97 -1.79
N LEU A 24 -28.39 -13.98 -3.03
CA LEU A 24 -27.33 -14.91 -3.43
C LEU A 24 -26.00 -14.57 -2.75
N LEU A 25 -25.63 -13.30 -2.68
CA LEU A 25 -24.41 -12.84 -2.01
C LEU A 25 -24.47 -13.14 -0.50
N ASP A 26 -25.57 -12.82 0.16
CA ASP A 26 -25.77 -13.08 1.59
C ASP A 26 -25.66 -14.58 1.90
N SER A 27 -26.31 -15.42 1.09
CA SER A 27 -26.24 -16.88 1.24
C SER A 27 -24.85 -17.45 0.97
N ALA A 28 -24.08 -16.84 0.06
CA ALA A 28 -22.71 -17.25 -0.21
C ALA A 28 -21.79 -16.95 0.97
N ILE A 29 -22.06 -15.87 1.73
CA ILE A 29 -21.34 -15.57 2.97
C ILE A 29 -21.82 -16.50 4.10
N PHE A 30 -23.11 -16.46 4.44
CA PHE A 30 -23.69 -17.30 5.49
C PHE A 30 -24.98 -17.96 4.97
N PRO A 31 -25.12 -19.29 5.06
CA PRO A 31 -24.22 -20.26 5.69
C PRO A 31 -23.11 -20.78 4.74
N GLY A 32 -22.88 -20.14 3.59
CA GLY A 32 -22.01 -20.69 2.54
C GLY A 32 -20.53 -20.85 2.91
N ASN A 33 -19.89 -19.80 3.43
CA ASN A 33 -18.44 -19.79 3.70
C ASN A 33 -18.09 -19.48 5.16
N GLN A 34 -18.93 -18.74 5.86
CA GLN A 34 -18.66 -18.22 7.20
C GLN A 34 -19.72 -18.69 8.21
N GLY A 35 -19.36 -18.63 9.49
CA GLY A 35 -20.23 -18.90 10.64
C GLY A 35 -20.74 -17.61 11.28
N GLY A 36 -20.52 -17.47 12.59
CA GLY A 36 -20.93 -16.28 13.34
C GLY A 36 -20.16 -15.01 12.93
N PRO A 37 -20.83 -13.85 12.81
CA PRO A 37 -20.19 -12.58 12.48
C PRO A 37 -19.27 -12.09 13.60
N LEU A 38 -18.22 -11.33 13.24
CA LEU A 38 -17.34 -10.64 14.18
C LEU A 38 -17.88 -9.23 14.46
N GLU A 39 -18.84 -9.13 15.39
CA GLU A 39 -19.56 -7.86 15.66
C GLU A 39 -18.64 -6.69 16.05
N HIS A 40 -17.55 -6.96 16.77
CA HIS A 40 -16.55 -5.95 17.10
C HIS A 40 -15.84 -5.38 15.86
N VAL A 41 -15.60 -6.19 14.82
CA VAL A 41 -15.04 -5.74 13.54
C VAL A 41 -16.07 -4.97 12.72
N ILE A 42 -17.34 -5.38 12.77
CA ILE A 42 -18.44 -4.67 12.11
C ILE A 42 -18.58 -3.26 12.72
N ALA A 43 -18.55 -3.16 14.05
CA ALA A 43 -18.58 -1.88 14.75
C ALA A 43 -17.36 -1.00 14.38
N ALA A 44 -16.15 -1.55 14.36
CA ALA A 44 -14.95 -0.80 13.96
C ALA A 44 -15.02 -0.29 12.51
N LYS A 45 -15.57 -1.09 11.58
CA LYS A 45 -15.80 -0.65 10.20
C LYS A 45 -16.84 0.47 10.10
N ALA A 46 -17.88 0.45 10.94
CA ALA A 46 -18.86 1.52 10.98
C ALA A 46 -18.21 2.85 11.42
N VAL A 47 -17.31 2.83 12.42
CA VAL A 47 -16.51 4.00 12.82
C VAL A 47 -15.65 4.49 11.65
N ALA A 48 -14.89 3.59 11.02
CA ALA A 48 -14.04 3.94 9.89
C ALA A 48 -14.82 4.51 8.69
N PHE A 49 -16.02 4.00 8.41
CA PHE A 49 -16.88 4.56 7.37
C PHE A 49 -17.42 5.94 7.75
N GLY A 50 -17.73 6.17 9.04
CA GLY A 50 -18.08 7.49 9.55
C GLY A 50 -16.94 8.51 9.31
N GLU A 51 -15.71 8.14 9.64
CA GLU A 51 -14.53 8.97 9.37
C GLU A 51 -14.31 9.20 7.86
N ALA A 52 -14.48 8.15 7.04
CA ALA A 52 -14.28 8.24 5.59
C ALA A 52 -15.29 9.14 4.87
N LEU A 53 -16.43 9.44 5.49
CA LEU A 53 -17.44 10.37 4.98
C LEU A 53 -17.13 11.85 5.32
N SER A 54 -16.09 12.13 6.11
CA SER A 54 -15.70 13.49 6.50
C SER A 54 -14.90 14.22 5.40
N GLU A 55 -14.92 15.55 5.43
CA GLU A 55 -14.05 16.38 4.59
C GLU A 55 -12.56 16.19 4.92
N ASP A 56 -12.22 15.95 6.19
CA ASP A 56 -10.84 15.68 6.60
C ASP A 56 -10.27 14.45 5.90
N PHE A 57 -11.08 13.40 5.74
CA PHE A 57 -10.68 12.21 4.98
C PHE A 57 -10.50 12.51 3.49
N LEU A 58 -11.32 13.38 2.90
CA LEU A 58 -11.14 13.85 1.53
C LEU A 58 -9.78 14.55 1.38
N PHE A 59 -9.45 15.50 2.27
CA PHE A 59 -8.16 16.20 2.24
C PHE A 59 -6.98 15.25 2.46
N TYR A 60 -7.12 14.29 3.37
CA TYR A 60 -6.13 13.22 3.57
C TYR A 60 -5.87 12.43 2.28
N ILE A 61 -6.91 11.93 1.60
CA ILE A 61 -6.74 11.15 0.37
C ILE A 61 -6.13 11.99 -0.76
N LEU A 62 -6.47 13.28 -0.85
CA LEU A 62 -5.82 14.19 -1.79
C LEU A 62 -4.33 14.34 -1.46
N GLN A 63 -3.96 14.45 -0.19
CA GLN A 63 -2.56 14.50 0.24
C GLN A 63 -1.82 13.19 -0.06
N VAL A 64 -2.44 12.03 0.16
CA VAL A 64 -1.86 10.71 -0.18
C VAL A 64 -1.47 10.66 -1.65
N LYS A 65 -2.37 11.10 -2.54
CA LYS A 65 -2.11 11.15 -3.99
C LYS A 65 -0.99 12.14 -4.35
N LYS A 66 -0.99 13.35 -3.76
CA LYS A 66 0.09 14.34 -3.99
C LYS A 66 1.45 13.80 -3.56
N ASN A 67 1.51 13.22 -2.37
CA ASN A 67 2.72 12.58 -1.85
C ASN A 67 3.20 11.46 -2.77
N ALA A 68 2.29 10.60 -3.24
CA ALA A 68 2.64 9.50 -4.14
C ALA A 68 3.21 10.02 -5.47
N LYS A 69 2.62 11.08 -6.02
CA LYS A 69 3.12 11.73 -7.24
C LYS A 69 4.53 12.30 -7.04
N VAL A 70 4.75 13.07 -5.97
CA VAL A 70 6.08 13.67 -5.69
C VAL A 70 7.13 12.61 -5.44
N MET A 71 6.80 11.56 -4.69
CA MET A 71 7.69 10.42 -4.46
C MET A 71 8.06 9.72 -5.78
N ALA A 72 7.09 9.46 -6.65
CA ALA A 72 7.34 8.83 -7.95
C ALA A 72 8.22 9.70 -8.85
N ASP A 73 7.92 11.00 -8.93
CA ASP A 73 8.70 11.94 -9.73
C ASP A 73 10.16 12.03 -9.24
N GLU A 74 10.40 11.98 -7.92
CA GLU A 74 11.74 11.98 -7.33
C GLU A 74 12.52 10.68 -7.60
N PHE A 75 11.86 9.52 -7.51
CA PHE A 75 12.47 8.25 -7.91
C PHE A 75 12.89 8.25 -9.39
N ILE A 76 12.05 8.78 -10.28
CA ILE A 76 12.37 8.88 -11.71
C ILE A 76 13.60 9.76 -11.94
N LYS A 77 13.70 10.92 -11.27
CA LYS A 77 14.89 11.78 -11.35
C LYS A 77 16.18 11.06 -10.93
N ARG A 78 16.07 10.13 -9.97
CA ARG A 78 17.19 9.29 -9.50
C ARG A 78 17.39 8.02 -10.33
N ASN A 79 16.80 7.96 -11.52
CA ASN A 79 16.90 6.86 -12.46
C ASN A 79 16.39 5.53 -11.86
N TYR A 80 15.29 5.54 -11.11
CA TYR A 80 14.54 4.32 -10.79
C TYR A 80 13.49 4.06 -11.87
N LYS A 81 13.27 2.78 -12.19
CA LYS A 81 12.27 2.37 -13.18
C LYS A 81 10.92 2.13 -12.52
N ILE A 82 10.05 3.14 -12.53
CA ILE A 82 8.66 2.96 -12.09
C ILE A 82 7.86 2.30 -13.21
N ILE A 83 7.15 1.22 -12.88
CA ILE A 83 6.22 0.57 -13.80
C ILE A 83 5.12 1.57 -14.17
N SER A 84 4.81 1.68 -15.47
CA SER A 84 3.93 2.70 -16.06
C SER A 84 4.46 4.15 -16.08
N GLY A 85 5.68 4.39 -15.56
CA GLY A 85 6.34 5.70 -15.62
C GLY A 85 5.85 6.73 -14.60
N GLY A 86 5.05 6.34 -13.62
CA GLY A 86 4.52 7.23 -12.59
C GLY A 86 3.49 6.54 -11.70
N THR A 87 2.55 7.32 -11.14
CA THR A 87 1.39 6.81 -10.39
C THR A 87 0.22 7.78 -10.46
N ASP A 88 -1.00 7.22 -10.50
CA ASP A 88 -2.26 7.95 -10.38
C ASP A 88 -3.00 7.64 -9.06
N ASN A 89 -2.39 6.84 -8.18
CA ASN A 89 -2.97 6.37 -6.93
C ASN A 89 -2.01 6.58 -5.73
N HIS A 90 -2.09 5.74 -4.71
CA HIS A 90 -1.35 5.86 -3.45
C HIS A 90 0.01 5.16 -3.45
N MET A 91 0.38 4.48 -4.54
CA MET A 91 1.52 3.58 -4.56
C MET A 91 2.22 3.53 -5.93
N MET A 92 3.47 3.05 -5.93
CA MET A 92 4.26 2.79 -7.12
C MET A 92 4.96 1.43 -7.03
N LEU A 93 5.11 0.78 -8.18
CA LEU A 93 5.88 -0.45 -8.34
C LEU A 93 7.20 -0.09 -9.02
N ILE A 94 8.31 -0.43 -8.40
CA ILE A 94 9.65 -0.05 -8.85
C ILE A 94 10.41 -1.31 -9.26
N ASP A 95 10.89 -1.33 -10.50
CA ASP A 95 11.85 -2.32 -11.01
C ASP A 95 13.26 -1.90 -10.64
N LEU A 96 13.99 -2.80 -9.95
CA LEU A 96 15.33 -2.56 -9.42
C LEU A 96 16.43 -3.22 -10.25
N ARG A 97 16.10 -3.86 -11.39
CA ARG A 97 17.12 -4.48 -12.26
C ARG A 97 18.17 -3.49 -12.72
N ASN A 98 17.80 -2.24 -12.95
CA ASN A 98 18.76 -1.20 -13.33
C ASN A 98 19.62 -0.67 -12.16
N LYS A 99 19.26 -1.04 -10.93
CA LYS A 99 20.03 -0.79 -9.70
C LYS A 99 20.84 -2.03 -9.27
N ASN A 100 20.79 -3.12 -10.05
CA ASN A 100 21.52 -4.37 -9.80
C ASN A 100 21.26 -4.99 -8.41
N ILE A 101 20.04 -4.84 -7.89
CA ILE A 101 19.62 -5.43 -6.61
C ILE A 101 18.30 -6.16 -6.79
N THR A 102 18.14 -7.31 -6.12
CA THR A 102 16.88 -8.05 -6.15
C THR A 102 15.85 -7.39 -5.22
N GLY A 103 14.57 -7.69 -5.41
CA GLY A 103 13.53 -7.20 -4.50
C GLY A 103 13.71 -7.71 -3.07
N LYS A 104 14.13 -8.97 -2.91
CA LYS A 104 14.46 -9.58 -1.61
C LYS A 104 15.61 -8.87 -0.90
N ASP A 105 16.69 -8.58 -1.61
CA ASP A 105 17.86 -7.93 -1.01
C ASP A 105 17.54 -6.47 -0.69
N ALA A 106 16.82 -5.78 -1.58
CA ALA A 106 16.36 -4.41 -1.33
C ALA A 106 15.44 -4.31 -0.09
N GLU A 107 14.49 -5.24 0.05
CA GLU A 107 13.62 -5.33 1.24
C GLU A 107 14.44 -5.52 2.52
N ALA A 108 15.46 -6.40 2.50
CA ALA A 108 16.32 -6.65 3.65
C ALA A 108 17.21 -5.45 3.99
N VAL A 109 17.83 -4.82 3.00
CA VAL A 109 18.71 -3.65 3.14
C VAL A 109 17.93 -2.45 3.69
N LEU A 110 16.76 -2.17 3.14
CA LEU A 110 15.90 -1.10 3.62
C LEU A 110 15.40 -1.38 5.04
N GLY A 111 15.12 -2.65 5.37
CA GLY A 111 14.81 -3.07 6.73
C GLY A 111 15.92 -2.73 7.74
N LYS A 112 17.20 -2.96 7.39
CA LYS A 112 18.34 -2.54 8.22
C LYS A 112 18.40 -1.02 8.41
N ALA A 113 17.96 -0.25 7.41
CA ALA A 113 17.85 1.20 7.45
C ALA A 113 16.55 1.71 8.10
N GLU A 114 15.78 0.85 8.79
CA GLU A 114 14.49 1.17 9.44
C GLU A 114 13.41 1.66 8.46
N ILE A 115 13.47 1.21 7.20
CA ILE A 115 12.51 1.52 6.14
C ILE A 115 11.81 0.23 5.71
N THR A 116 10.53 0.11 6.04
CA THR A 116 9.73 -1.06 5.67
C THR A 116 9.14 -0.91 4.28
N VAL A 117 9.51 -1.82 3.38
CA VAL A 117 8.90 -1.99 2.05
C VAL A 117 8.50 -3.44 1.82
N ASN A 118 7.87 -3.73 0.70
CA ASN A 118 7.55 -5.09 0.28
C ASN A 118 8.22 -5.41 -1.06
N LYS A 119 8.97 -6.51 -1.12
CA LYS A 119 9.43 -7.07 -2.41
C LYS A 119 8.25 -7.48 -3.27
N ASN A 120 8.33 -7.22 -4.57
CA ASN A 120 7.21 -7.44 -5.48
C ASN A 120 7.69 -7.83 -6.87
N MET A 121 6.93 -8.71 -7.53
CA MET A 121 7.23 -9.06 -8.92
C MET A 121 6.92 -7.87 -9.83
N VAL A 122 7.68 -7.78 -10.93
CA VAL A 122 7.46 -6.78 -11.98
C VAL A 122 7.04 -7.45 -13.29
N PRO A 123 6.54 -6.70 -14.29
CA PRO A 123 6.28 -7.27 -15.62
C PRO A 123 7.54 -7.94 -16.20
N PHE A 124 7.37 -9.16 -16.71
CA PHE A 124 8.45 -9.98 -17.26
C PHE A 124 9.62 -10.15 -16.26
N ASP A 125 9.30 -10.41 -15.00
CA ASP A 125 10.28 -10.72 -13.97
C ASP A 125 11.03 -12.02 -14.32
N ASP A 126 12.35 -11.97 -14.34
CA ASP A 126 13.25 -13.10 -14.57
C ASP A 126 13.63 -13.81 -13.25
N LYS A 127 13.19 -13.30 -12.10
CA LYS A 127 13.39 -13.89 -10.77
C LYS A 127 12.14 -14.62 -10.29
N SER A 128 12.34 -15.54 -9.34
CA SER A 128 11.24 -16.28 -8.72
C SER A 128 10.40 -15.38 -7.79
N PRO A 129 9.16 -15.78 -7.45
CA PRO A 129 8.32 -15.06 -6.49
C PRO A 129 8.95 -14.89 -5.08
N PHE A 130 9.96 -15.69 -4.73
CA PHE A 130 10.68 -15.59 -3.46
C PHE A 130 11.79 -14.53 -3.46
N VAL A 131 12.29 -14.17 -4.65
CA VAL A 131 13.41 -13.22 -4.83
C VAL A 131 12.89 -11.91 -5.40
N THR A 132 12.17 -11.97 -6.52
CA THR A 132 11.58 -10.83 -7.27
C THR A 132 12.61 -9.80 -7.74
N SER A 133 12.21 -8.95 -8.68
CA SER A 133 13.06 -7.89 -9.23
C SER A 133 12.66 -6.47 -8.81
N GLY A 134 11.65 -6.32 -7.97
CA GLY A 134 11.13 -5.01 -7.61
C GLY A 134 10.68 -4.86 -6.17
N ILE A 135 10.31 -3.63 -5.84
CA ILE A 135 9.70 -3.26 -4.56
C ILE A 135 8.45 -2.42 -4.79
N ARG A 136 7.52 -2.51 -3.84
CA ARG A 136 6.28 -1.76 -3.84
C ARG A 136 6.26 -0.77 -2.68
N ILE A 137 6.01 0.49 -2.99
CA ILE A 137 6.03 1.59 -2.01
C ILE A 137 4.73 2.38 -2.12
N GLY A 138 4.17 2.81 -0.99
CA GLY A 138 2.99 3.64 -0.95
C GLY A 138 3.04 4.67 0.16
N THR A 139 2.21 5.71 0.05
CA THR A 139 2.33 6.93 0.87
C THR A 139 1.27 7.05 1.96
N ALA A 140 0.26 6.17 1.99
CA ALA A 140 -0.86 6.25 2.93
C ALA A 140 -0.40 6.35 4.41
N ALA A 141 0.40 5.38 4.87
CA ALA A 141 0.82 5.30 6.27
C ALA A 141 1.66 6.51 6.72
N VAL A 142 2.58 6.99 5.89
CA VAL A 142 3.37 8.19 6.22
C VAL A 142 2.54 9.46 6.17
N THR A 143 1.55 9.53 5.26
CA THR A 143 0.63 10.67 5.20
C THR A 143 -0.28 10.73 6.42
N THR A 144 -0.72 9.59 6.95
CA THR A 144 -1.47 9.51 8.23
C THR A 144 -0.65 10.10 9.39
N ARG A 145 0.68 9.96 9.35
CA ARG A 145 1.61 10.55 10.33
C ARG A 145 1.94 12.03 10.05
N GLY A 146 1.21 12.67 9.13
CA GLY A 146 1.32 14.09 8.82
C GLY A 146 2.40 14.47 7.80
N LEU A 147 3.04 13.50 7.14
CA LEU A 147 4.08 13.80 6.16
C LEU A 147 3.48 14.38 4.86
N LYS A 148 4.21 15.33 4.27
CA LYS A 148 3.84 16.08 3.07
C LYS A 148 4.87 15.87 1.94
N GLU A 149 4.70 16.61 0.85
CA GLU A 149 5.47 16.48 -0.38
C GLU A 149 6.99 16.56 -0.15
N ASP A 150 7.46 17.55 0.61
CA ASP A 150 8.89 17.72 0.90
C ASP A 150 9.47 16.56 1.72
N ASP A 151 8.67 15.98 2.62
CA ASP A 151 9.07 14.80 3.37
C ASP A 151 9.25 13.59 2.44
N MET A 152 8.47 13.48 1.35
CA MET A 152 8.61 12.38 0.38
C MET A 152 9.97 12.44 -0.32
N LEU A 153 10.47 13.64 -0.63
CA LEU A 153 11.80 13.83 -1.20
C LEU A 153 12.88 13.28 -0.27
N LYS A 154 12.73 13.55 1.04
CA LYS A 154 13.66 13.04 2.06
C LYS A 154 13.58 11.53 2.23
N ILE A 155 12.38 10.95 2.16
CA ILE A 155 12.20 9.48 2.16
C ILE A 155 12.88 8.85 0.95
N VAL A 156 12.70 9.41 -0.26
CA VAL A 156 13.37 8.89 -1.45
C VAL A 156 14.89 9.01 -1.32
N ASP A 157 15.41 10.09 -0.72
CA ASP A 157 16.83 10.25 -0.43
C ASP A 157 17.38 9.13 0.48
N PHE A 158 16.67 8.79 1.55
CA PHE A 158 17.06 7.68 2.43
C PHE A 158 17.06 6.34 1.70
N ILE A 159 16.01 6.06 0.92
CA ILE A 159 15.89 4.82 0.15
C ILE A 159 17.04 4.71 -0.86
N ASP A 160 17.30 5.78 -1.60
CA ASP A 160 18.36 5.78 -2.61
C ASP A 160 19.75 5.58 -2.00
N LYS A 161 20.05 6.27 -0.89
CA LYS A 161 21.30 6.09 -0.15
C LYS A 161 21.47 4.65 0.34
N ALA A 162 20.40 4.04 0.88
CA ALA A 162 20.45 2.66 1.36
C ALA A 162 20.66 1.65 0.22
N ILE A 163 19.99 1.84 -0.92
CA ILE A 163 20.13 0.95 -2.09
C ILE A 163 21.52 1.05 -2.72
N ILE A 164 22.10 2.26 -2.82
CA ILE A 164 23.46 2.47 -3.35
C ILE A 164 24.53 1.89 -2.42
N ASN A 165 24.31 1.94 -1.10
CA ASN A 165 25.24 1.46 -0.08
C ASN A 165 24.78 0.13 0.54
N ASN A 166 24.20 -0.76 -0.27
CA ASN A 166 23.51 -1.96 0.21
C ASN A 166 24.39 -2.96 0.98
N ASP A 167 25.72 -2.88 0.81
CA ASP A 167 26.73 -3.71 1.47
C ASP A 167 27.45 -3.00 2.64
N ASN A 168 27.18 -1.70 2.85
CA ASN A 168 27.86 -0.90 3.86
C ASN A 168 27.01 -0.75 5.14
N GLU A 169 27.23 -1.63 6.10
CA GLU A 169 26.45 -1.63 7.36
C GLU A 169 26.60 -0.36 8.18
N VAL A 170 27.74 0.34 8.11
CA VAL A 170 27.93 1.61 8.83
C VAL A 170 26.95 2.66 8.28
N VAL A 171 26.89 2.81 6.96
CA VAL A 171 25.97 3.76 6.31
C VAL A 171 24.51 3.38 6.56
N LEU A 172 24.17 2.08 6.54
CA LEU A 172 22.81 1.64 6.83
C LEU A 172 22.38 1.98 8.27
N ASN A 173 23.28 1.86 9.26
CA ASN A 173 23.02 2.22 10.64
C ASN A 173 22.90 3.75 10.85
N GLU A 174 23.66 4.54 10.10
CA GLU A 174 23.53 6.00 10.06
C GLU A 174 22.15 6.41 9.51
N ILE A 175 21.74 5.83 8.38
CA ILE A 175 20.42 6.06 7.79
C ILE A 175 19.31 5.64 8.77
N ALA A 176 19.44 4.49 9.42
CA ALA A 176 18.48 4.04 10.44
C ALA A 176 18.31 5.06 11.58
N SER A 177 19.41 5.67 12.02
CA SER A 177 19.42 6.70 13.06
C SER A 177 18.75 8.00 12.56
N GLU A 178 19.04 8.43 11.33
CA GLU A 178 18.41 9.58 10.69
C GLU A 178 16.89 9.36 10.50
N VAL A 179 16.47 8.17 10.06
CA VAL A 179 15.06 7.79 9.89
C VAL A 179 14.33 7.82 11.23
N LYS A 180 14.92 7.23 12.28
CA LYS A 180 14.36 7.27 13.64
C LYS A 180 14.19 8.70 14.13
N ALA A 181 15.21 9.54 13.99
CA ALA A 181 15.14 10.95 14.37
C ALA A 181 14.04 11.68 13.58
N PHE A 182 13.98 11.48 12.26
CA PHE A 182 13.01 12.11 11.36
C PHE A 182 11.55 11.74 11.68
N MET A 183 11.32 10.54 12.21
CA MET A 183 9.98 10.03 12.52
C MET A 183 9.62 10.11 14.02
N SER A 184 10.56 10.53 14.89
CA SER A 184 10.43 10.48 16.35
C SER A 184 9.27 11.33 16.90
N HIS A 185 9.02 12.50 16.30
CA HIS A 185 7.97 13.44 16.69
C HIS A 185 6.63 13.20 15.98
N ARG A 186 6.49 12.07 15.27
CA ARG A 186 5.32 11.77 14.45
C ARG A 186 4.78 10.38 14.79
N PRO A 187 4.17 10.14 15.96
CA PRO A 187 3.69 8.80 16.31
C PRO A 187 2.63 8.31 15.31
N LEU A 188 2.48 6.98 15.18
CA LEU A 188 1.45 6.39 14.31
C LEU A 188 0.07 6.38 14.99
N PHE A 189 0.04 6.29 16.32
CA PHE A 189 -1.15 6.34 17.15
C PHE A 189 -0.87 7.30 18.31
N ASP A 190 -1.79 8.22 18.58
CA ASP A 190 -1.77 9.00 19.81
C ASP A 190 -2.16 8.06 20.97
N SER A 191 -1.27 7.94 21.95
CA SER A 191 -1.49 7.17 23.18
C SER A 191 -2.38 7.90 24.16
#